data_AF-A0A941YKL1-F1
#
_entry.id   AF-A0A941YKL1-F1
#
_cell.length_a   1.000
_cell.length_b   1.000
_cell.length_c   1.000
_cell.angle_alpha   90.00
_cell.angle_beta   90.00
_cell.angle_gamma   90.00
#
_symmetry.space_group_name_H-M   'P 1'
#
loop_
_entity.id
_entity.type
_entity.pdbx_description
1 polymer ?
#
loop_
_entity_poly.entity_id
_entity_poly.type
_entity_poly.pdbx_seq_one_letter_code
_entity_poly.pdbx_strand_id
1 'polypeptide(L)'
;MDQTRVSGSLRLLSGATLLFMAALAHSQAADTPLPFVAPTEILTGEPFLFTAGGQLSGVVIDIKTVEGEVVATKHTDKQGRVFLAAGLAAGSYVVSTHGSPRALGKVAVSGGVFDPFACDNEGLKIDQQTPPIDIGRLGMLHGNFRNPAALVFEDPSNAKSPQVRAATTSQVAFDRPADLGVAPGEHKIRLRDTAANQSAECAAVFYTAQARLTKTQVASGTETHLVVNLEPKQMEAQVVATIRSGPVSFTNGTEAQTLPLANGTADFALRSAPGSAGAFDVTWELKPQKFKWHLWEPKKWKSHLWTPPTQTEPAQPAKSGGDTKALEDDGWVKFVEGEGKDQRTGKKKIVRKGEGFEQEVKVYDDGKTSTMTTTRTGEKRKTVVTDTTTTTSEGRTEVVETMEYGKDEKGEWTRKSGKRETKKIVGGTESVSTETWSPKSGWK
;
A
#
# COMPACT_ATOMS: atom_id res chain seq x y z
N MET A 1 -0.31 2.90 -4.14
CA MET A 1 -0.88 1.99 -3.12
C MET A 1 -1.08 0.66 -3.82
N ASP A 2 -0.02 -0.15 -3.81
CA ASP A 2 0.02 -1.41 -4.54
C ASP A 2 -0.72 -2.47 -3.72
N GLN A 3 -1.82 -3.01 -4.26
CA GLN A 3 -2.53 -4.11 -3.62
C GLN A 3 -1.79 -5.40 -3.95
N THR A 4 -1.41 -6.19 -2.95
CA THR A 4 -0.87 -7.54 -3.12
C THR A 4 -1.91 -8.40 -3.83
N ARG A 5 -1.83 -8.49 -5.17
CA ARG A 5 -2.73 -9.31 -5.98
C ARG A 5 -2.25 -10.75 -5.95
N VAL A 6 -3.00 -11.63 -5.31
CA VAL A 6 -2.85 -13.08 -5.51
C VAL A 6 -3.75 -13.47 -6.66
N SER A 7 -3.13 -14.05 -7.68
CA SER A 7 -3.82 -14.55 -8.87
C SER A 7 -3.33 -15.94 -9.23
N GLY A 8 -4.23 -16.78 -9.71
CA GLY A 8 -3.90 -18.06 -10.33
C GLY A 8 -4.64 -18.26 -11.65
N SER A 9 -4.10 -19.14 -12.50
CA SER A 9 -4.78 -19.66 -13.69
C SER A 9 -4.89 -21.18 -13.55
N LEU A 10 -6.05 -21.72 -13.91
CA LEU A 10 -6.33 -23.14 -13.96
C LEU A 10 -6.84 -23.48 -15.35
N ARG A 11 -6.16 -24.40 -16.02
CA ARG A 11 -6.56 -24.90 -17.34
C ARG A 11 -7.04 -26.34 -17.20
N LEU A 12 -8.26 -26.61 -17.67
CA LEU A 12 -8.80 -27.96 -17.74
C LEU A 12 -8.96 -28.38 -19.19
N LEU A 13 -8.54 -29.59 -19.53
CA LEU A 13 -8.77 -30.22 -20.83
C LEU A 13 -10.01 -31.11 -20.71
N SER A 14 -11.10 -30.79 -21.41
CA SER A 14 -12.27 -31.68 -21.47
C SER A 14 -12.05 -32.77 -22.52
N GLY A 15 -11.84 -34.00 -22.07
CA GLY A 15 -11.60 -35.21 -22.88
C GLY A 15 -11.12 -36.30 -21.93
N ALA A 16 -11.43 -37.57 -22.19
CA ALA A 16 -11.29 -38.71 -21.26
C ALA A 16 -9.83 -39.11 -20.88
N THR A 17 -8.94 -38.16 -20.64
CA THR A 17 -7.61 -38.39 -20.07
C THR A 17 -7.45 -37.54 -18.83
N LEU A 18 -7.91 -38.10 -17.71
CA LEU A 18 -7.72 -37.57 -16.37
C LEU A 18 -6.27 -37.81 -15.97
N LEU A 19 -5.34 -36.99 -16.48
CA LEU A 19 -4.03 -36.85 -15.83
C LEU A 19 -4.24 -35.95 -14.62
N PHE A 20 -4.41 -36.56 -13.45
CA PHE A 20 -4.31 -35.88 -12.16
C PHE A 20 -2.87 -35.38 -12.00
N MET A 21 -2.55 -34.22 -12.57
CA MET A 21 -1.44 -33.40 -12.06
C MET A 21 -1.94 -32.75 -10.78
N ALA A 22 -2.03 -33.54 -9.72
CA ALA A 22 -1.94 -32.99 -8.38
C ALA A 22 -0.54 -32.38 -8.29
N ALA A 23 -0.42 -31.08 -8.57
CA ALA A 23 0.77 -30.32 -8.26
C ALA A 23 0.86 -30.14 -6.74
N LEU A 24 0.94 -31.26 -6.01
CA LEU A 24 1.64 -31.31 -4.74
C LEU A 24 3.12 -31.23 -5.11
N ALA A 25 3.59 -30.00 -5.32
CA ALA A 25 5.00 -29.69 -5.20
C ALA A 25 5.40 -29.92 -3.74
N HIS A 26 5.54 -31.19 -3.35
CA HIS A 26 6.32 -31.57 -2.19
C HIS A 26 7.76 -31.22 -2.54
N SER A 27 8.11 -29.99 -2.17
CA SER A 27 9.46 -29.44 -2.18
C SER A 27 10.39 -30.38 -1.40
N GLN A 28 11.05 -31.30 -2.09
CA GLN A 28 12.37 -31.69 -1.64
C GLN A 28 13.22 -30.43 -1.75
N ALA A 29 13.63 -29.91 -0.60
CA ALA A 29 14.52 -28.76 -0.48
C ALA A 29 15.92 -29.13 -0.97
N ALA A 30 16.05 -29.43 -2.26
CA ALA A 30 17.31 -29.33 -2.96
C ALA A 30 17.67 -27.85 -3.01
N ASP A 31 18.96 -27.52 -2.84
CA ASP A 31 19.58 -26.19 -2.89
C ASP A 31 19.24 -25.44 -4.18
N THR A 32 17.98 -25.01 -4.29
CA THR A 32 17.50 -24.26 -5.42
C THR A 32 18.09 -22.87 -5.21
N PRO A 33 18.94 -22.39 -6.12
CA PRO A 33 19.56 -21.08 -5.97
C PRO A 33 18.45 -20.06 -5.76
N LEU A 34 18.54 -19.31 -4.65
CA LEU A 34 17.57 -18.28 -4.34
C LEU A 34 17.42 -17.36 -5.55
N PRO A 35 16.19 -16.94 -5.90
CA PRO A 35 15.99 -16.06 -7.04
C PRO A 35 16.63 -14.69 -6.78
N PHE A 36 16.92 -13.97 -7.86
CA PHE A 36 17.22 -12.54 -7.79
C PHE A 36 16.00 -11.81 -7.21
N VAL A 37 16.23 -10.93 -6.23
CA VAL A 37 15.18 -10.12 -5.59
C VAL A 37 15.65 -8.68 -5.51
N ALA A 38 14.89 -7.77 -6.10
CA ALA A 38 15.10 -6.33 -6.01
C ALA A 38 13.84 -5.64 -5.43
N PRO A 39 13.99 -4.43 -4.85
CA PRO A 39 12.84 -3.62 -4.47
C PRO A 39 11.98 -3.25 -5.69
N THR A 40 10.69 -3.02 -5.48
CA THR A 40 9.76 -2.66 -6.57
C THR A 40 9.83 -1.18 -6.92
N GLU A 41 10.15 -0.33 -5.96
CA GLU A 41 10.27 1.11 -6.13
C GLU A 41 11.62 1.57 -5.58
N ILE A 42 12.44 2.18 -6.43
CA ILE A 42 13.74 2.75 -6.07
C ILE A 42 13.77 4.16 -6.64
N LEU A 43 14.09 5.15 -5.81
CA LEU A 43 14.24 6.54 -6.24
C LEU A 43 15.68 6.84 -6.66
N THR A 44 15.84 7.89 -7.46
CA THR A 44 17.14 8.38 -7.89
C THR A 44 17.99 8.81 -6.70
N GLY A 45 19.19 8.25 -6.58
CA GLY A 45 20.12 8.50 -5.47
C GLY A 45 19.74 7.82 -4.16
N GLU A 46 18.67 7.01 -4.14
CA GLU A 46 18.23 6.31 -2.92
C GLU A 46 19.17 5.14 -2.59
N PRO A 47 19.65 5.02 -1.33
CA PRO A 47 20.34 3.81 -0.91
C PRO A 47 19.42 2.59 -0.99
N PHE A 48 19.90 1.50 -1.59
CA PHE A 48 19.11 0.26 -1.64
C PHE A 48 19.96 -1.00 -1.59
N LEU A 49 19.28 -2.09 -1.21
CA LEU A 49 19.80 -3.43 -1.06
C LEU A 49 19.00 -4.39 -1.96
N PHE A 50 19.68 -5.34 -2.60
CA PHE A 50 19.03 -6.41 -3.37
C PHE A 50 19.80 -7.73 -3.24
N THR A 51 19.14 -8.85 -3.51
CA THR A 51 19.76 -10.19 -3.51
C THR A 51 20.13 -10.60 -4.94
N ALA A 52 21.40 -10.92 -5.19
CA ALA A 52 21.90 -11.29 -6.52
C ALA A 52 21.55 -12.73 -6.95
N GLY A 53 20.86 -13.48 -6.09
CA GLY A 53 20.47 -14.87 -6.29
C GLY A 53 21.51 -15.87 -5.79
N GLY A 54 21.05 -16.95 -5.14
CA GLY A 54 21.89 -17.93 -4.44
C GLY A 54 22.61 -17.39 -3.19
N GLN A 55 23.14 -18.29 -2.35
CA GLN A 55 24.09 -17.93 -1.28
C GLN A 55 25.50 -17.79 -1.87
N LEU A 56 25.73 -16.69 -2.58
CA LEU A 56 27.01 -16.38 -3.19
C LEU A 56 27.72 -15.36 -2.30
N SER A 57 28.47 -15.75 -1.27
CA SER A 57 29.23 -14.79 -0.45
C SER A 57 30.52 -14.37 -1.16
N GLY A 58 30.82 -13.07 -1.19
CA GLY A 58 32.06 -12.52 -1.76
C GLY A 58 32.15 -12.50 -3.29
N VAL A 59 31.08 -12.90 -3.98
CA VAL A 59 31.00 -12.86 -5.44
C VAL A 59 30.91 -11.43 -5.93
N VAL A 60 31.68 -11.14 -6.98
CA VAL A 60 31.69 -9.82 -7.62
C VAL A 60 30.49 -9.71 -8.56
N ILE A 61 29.71 -8.66 -8.37
CA ILE A 61 28.51 -8.33 -9.14
C ILE A 61 28.75 -7.01 -9.86
N ASP A 62 28.55 -7.03 -11.17
CA ASP A 62 28.51 -5.83 -12.01
C ASP A 62 27.06 -5.40 -12.21
N ILE A 63 26.81 -4.12 -12.00
CA ILE A 63 25.58 -3.43 -12.36
C ILE A 63 25.87 -2.61 -13.61
N LYS A 64 25.15 -2.91 -14.68
CA LYS A 64 25.37 -2.36 -16.02
C LYS A 64 24.17 -1.56 -16.50
N THR A 65 24.38 -0.55 -17.33
CA THR A 65 23.29 0.03 -18.11
C THR A 65 22.73 -0.99 -19.11
N VAL A 66 21.61 -0.70 -19.76
CA VAL A 66 21.07 -1.59 -20.81
C VAL A 66 21.98 -1.68 -22.04
N GLU A 67 22.87 -0.70 -22.24
CA GLU A 67 23.92 -0.68 -23.26
C GLU A 67 25.16 -1.50 -22.86
N GLY A 68 25.24 -1.98 -21.62
CA GLY A 68 26.32 -2.84 -21.12
C GLY A 68 27.46 -2.12 -20.41
N GLU A 69 27.39 -0.79 -20.24
CA GLU A 69 28.38 -0.02 -19.48
C GLU A 69 28.28 -0.35 -17.98
N VAL A 70 29.39 -0.70 -17.34
CA VAL A 70 29.42 -1.01 -15.90
C VAL A 70 29.40 0.30 -15.11
N VAL A 71 28.31 0.56 -14.39
CA VAL A 71 28.14 1.75 -13.55
C VAL A 71 28.54 1.51 -12.10
N ALA A 72 28.54 0.26 -11.65
CA ALA A 72 29.00 -0.13 -10.32
C ALA A 72 29.44 -1.59 -10.28
N THR A 73 30.48 -1.87 -9.50
CA THR A 73 30.93 -3.22 -9.17
C THR A 73 30.97 -3.38 -7.65
N LYS A 74 30.32 -4.42 -7.13
CA LYS A 74 30.20 -4.67 -5.68
C LYS A 74 30.40 -6.15 -5.36
N HIS A 75 30.73 -6.44 -4.11
CA HIS A 75 30.74 -7.80 -3.59
C HIS A 75 29.45 -8.10 -2.87
N THR A 76 28.97 -9.33 -2.99
CA THR A 76 27.88 -9.85 -2.18
C THR A 76 28.32 -10.13 -0.75
N ASP A 77 27.41 -9.90 0.20
CA ASP A 77 27.61 -10.26 1.60
C ASP A 77 27.37 -11.77 1.86
N LYS A 78 27.44 -12.18 3.13
CA LYS A 78 27.22 -13.58 3.55
C LYS A 78 25.86 -14.15 3.15
N GLN A 79 24.88 -13.29 2.85
CA GLN A 79 23.52 -13.64 2.48
C GLN A 79 23.28 -13.52 0.97
N GLY A 80 24.31 -13.20 0.17
CA GLY A 80 24.20 -13.02 -1.27
C GLY A 80 23.65 -11.65 -1.68
N ARG A 81 23.68 -10.66 -0.78
CA ARG A 81 23.06 -9.34 -0.99
C ARG A 81 24.11 -8.30 -1.39
N VAL A 82 23.69 -7.33 -2.19
CA VAL A 82 24.51 -6.20 -2.63
C VAL A 82 23.86 -4.90 -2.15
N PHE A 83 24.65 -4.05 -1.49
CA PHE A 83 24.22 -2.73 -1.02
C PHE A 83 24.86 -1.61 -1.84
N LEU A 84 24.03 -0.67 -2.27
CA LEU A 84 24.43 0.54 -3.00
C LEU A 84 24.09 1.76 -2.16
N ALA A 85 25.03 2.19 -1.32
CA ALA A 85 24.84 3.29 -0.37
C ALA A 85 24.52 4.65 -1.02
N ALA A 86 25.03 4.91 -2.23
CA ALA A 86 24.79 6.15 -2.96
C ALA A 86 23.61 6.06 -3.95
N GLY A 87 22.93 4.91 -3.99
CA GLY A 87 21.92 4.63 -5.00
C GLY A 87 22.46 4.61 -6.43
N LEU A 88 21.56 4.83 -7.38
CA LEU A 88 21.84 4.94 -8.81
C LEU A 88 21.02 6.10 -9.40
N ALA A 89 21.40 6.56 -10.60
CA ALA A 89 20.59 7.50 -11.36
C ALA A 89 19.27 6.85 -11.85
N ALA A 90 18.30 7.66 -12.28
CA ALA A 90 17.11 7.16 -12.94
C ALA A 90 17.49 6.34 -14.18
N GLY A 91 16.91 5.16 -14.35
CA GLY A 91 17.24 4.30 -15.48
C GLY A 91 16.89 2.83 -15.26
N SER A 92 17.26 2.01 -16.25
CA SER A 92 17.16 0.56 -16.18
C SER A 92 18.55 -0.04 -16.20
N TYR A 93 18.78 -1.00 -15.29
CA TYR A 93 20.07 -1.62 -15.09
C TYR A 93 19.97 -3.13 -15.17
N VAL A 94 21.02 -3.76 -15.68
CA VAL A 94 21.20 -5.21 -15.74
C VAL A 94 22.22 -5.61 -14.68
N VAL A 95 21.87 -6.58 -13.85
CA VAL A 95 22.77 -7.13 -12.82
C VAL A 95 23.36 -8.43 -13.34
N SER A 96 24.68 -8.60 -13.25
CA SER A 96 25.39 -9.80 -13.70
C SER A 96 26.56 -10.13 -12.78
N THR A 97 26.98 -11.40 -12.73
CA THR A 97 28.27 -11.76 -12.12
C THR A 97 29.40 -11.16 -12.95
N HIS A 98 30.47 -10.69 -12.30
CA HIS A 98 31.61 -10.11 -13.00
C HIS A 98 32.19 -11.05 -14.05
N GLY A 99 32.46 -10.52 -15.24
CA GLY A 99 32.93 -11.30 -16.40
C GLY A 99 31.91 -12.27 -17.00
N SER A 100 30.70 -12.39 -16.43
CA SER A 100 29.62 -13.21 -17.00
C SER A 100 28.73 -12.38 -17.93
N PRO A 101 28.43 -12.87 -19.15
CA PRO A 101 27.43 -12.25 -20.02
C PRO A 101 25.99 -12.54 -19.56
N ARG A 102 25.79 -13.49 -18.65
CA ARG A 102 24.45 -13.89 -18.18
C ARG A 102 23.93 -12.91 -17.14
N ALA A 103 22.82 -12.26 -17.44
CA ALA A 103 22.09 -11.44 -16.49
C ALA A 103 21.49 -12.31 -15.36
N LEU A 104 21.66 -11.86 -14.12
CA LEU A 104 21.01 -12.39 -12.92
C LEU A 104 19.62 -11.78 -12.75
N GLY A 105 19.47 -10.50 -13.08
CA GLY A 105 18.22 -9.76 -12.93
C GLY A 105 18.31 -8.35 -13.51
N LYS A 106 17.23 -7.59 -13.31
CA LYS A 106 17.13 -6.18 -13.71
C LYS A 106 16.71 -5.34 -12.51
N VAL A 107 17.19 -4.11 -12.47
CA VAL A 107 16.80 -3.10 -11.48
C VAL A 107 16.30 -1.88 -12.26
N ALA A 108 15.14 -1.35 -11.87
CA ALA A 108 14.61 -0.12 -12.43
C ALA A 108 14.61 0.96 -11.35
N VAL A 109 15.14 2.13 -11.69
CA VAL A 109 15.22 3.30 -10.80
C VAL A 109 14.35 4.40 -11.37
N SER A 110 13.38 4.83 -10.58
CA SER A 110 12.42 5.86 -10.92
C SER A 110 13.03 7.25 -10.88
N GLY A 111 12.49 8.18 -11.69
CA GLY A 111 12.97 9.57 -11.78
C GLY A 111 12.63 10.46 -10.58
N GLY A 112 11.92 9.96 -9.56
CA GLY A 112 11.72 10.70 -8.32
C GLY A 112 13.06 10.85 -7.59
N VAL A 113 13.31 12.03 -7.02
CA VAL A 113 14.55 12.32 -6.30
C VAL A 113 14.38 11.91 -4.83
N PHE A 114 15.31 11.11 -4.33
CA PHE A 114 15.41 10.80 -2.92
C PHE A 114 15.89 12.03 -2.13
N ASP A 115 15.12 12.46 -1.14
CA ASP A 115 15.53 13.49 -0.19
C ASP A 115 16.02 12.81 1.11
N PRO A 116 17.35 12.75 1.35
CA PRO A 116 17.88 12.11 2.56
C PRO A 116 17.41 12.80 3.85
N PHE A 117 17.10 14.09 3.80
CA PHE A 117 16.70 14.86 4.98
C PHE A 117 15.23 14.63 5.37
N ALA A 118 14.39 14.16 4.45
CA ALA A 118 13.02 13.79 4.76
C ALA A 118 12.95 12.59 5.73
N CYS A 119 14.00 11.77 5.78
CA CYS A 119 14.08 10.59 6.64
C CYS A 119 14.56 10.87 8.08
N ASP A 120 15.08 12.08 8.37
CA ASP A 120 15.97 12.30 9.52
C ASP A 120 15.28 12.49 10.88
N ASN A 121 13.97 12.74 10.92
CA ASN A 121 13.29 13.04 12.20
C ASN A 121 12.39 11.92 12.72
N GLU A 122 11.99 11.00 11.85
CA GLU A 122 11.18 9.86 12.26
C GLU A 122 12.11 8.65 12.35
N GLY A 123 12.20 8.01 13.52
CA GLY A 123 13.00 6.79 13.67
C GLY A 123 12.47 5.65 12.79
N LEU A 124 13.01 4.44 12.97
CA LEU A 124 12.51 3.23 12.32
C LEU A 124 10.98 3.11 12.54
N LYS A 125 10.20 3.07 11.46
CA LYS A 125 8.74 2.90 11.51
C LYS A 125 8.33 1.85 10.49
N ILE A 126 7.38 1.01 10.86
CA ILE A 126 6.66 0.12 9.93
C ILE A 126 5.23 0.65 9.83
N ASP A 127 4.71 0.72 8.62
CA ASP A 127 3.34 1.14 8.39
C ASP A 127 2.37 0.18 9.07
N GLN A 128 1.56 0.72 9.98
CA GLN A 128 0.55 -0.07 10.72
C GLN A 128 -0.51 -0.68 9.80
N GLN A 129 -0.67 -0.16 8.58
CA GLN A 129 -1.58 -0.66 7.57
C GLN A 129 -0.86 -1.52 6.54
N THR A 130 -0.03 -2.45 7.02
CA THR A 130 0.59 -3.44 6.14
C THR A 130 -0.52 -4.31 5.53
N PRO A 131 -0.61 -4.42 4.19
CA PRO A 131 -1.60 -5.30 3.56
C PRO A 131 -1.33 -6.75 3.96
N PRO A 132 -2.35 -7.64 3.93
CA PRO A 132 -2.12 -9.05 4.18
C PRO A 132 -1.02 -9.61 3.25
N ILE A 133 -0.19 -10.51 3.81
CA ILE A 133 0.97 -11.09 3.16
C ILE A 133 0.68 -12.55 2.80
N ASP A 134 0.79 -12.89 1.51
CA ASP A 134 0.69 -14.28 1.05
C ASP A 134 1.95 -15.05 1.47
N ILE A 135 1.80 -16.10 2.28
CA ILE A 135 2.93 -16.91 2.79
C ILE A 135 3.71 -17.61 1.67
N GLY A 136 3.09 -17.83 0.50
CA GLY A 136 3.74 -18.45 -0.66
C GLY A 136 4.64 -17.49 -1.45
N ARG A 137 4.64 -16.21 -1.10
CA ARG A 137 5.38 -15.14 -1.79
C ARG A 137 6.37 -14.46 -0.85
N LEU A 138 7.27 -13.66 -1.42
CA LEU A 138 8.15 -12.82 -0.61
C LEU A 138 7.30 -11.88 0.23
N GLY A 139 7.62 -11.78 1.51
CA GLY A 139 6.97 -10.82 2.37
C GLY A 139 7.42 -9.41 2.03
N MET A 140 6.50 -8.44 2.10
CA MET A 140 6.78 -7.04 1.80
C MET A 140 6.24 -6.15 2.92
N LEU A 141 7.10 -5.30 3.47
CA LEU A 141 6.75 -4.26 4.44
C LEU A 141 7.04 -2.89 3.85
N HIS A 142 6.25 -1.92 4.28
CA HIS A 142 6.46 -0.50 3.97
C HIS A 142 6.66 0.28 5.26
N GLY A 143 7.39 1.38 5.19
CA GLY A 143 7.70 2.18 6.37
C GLY A 143 8.77 3.23 6.11
N ASN A 144 9.53 3.54 7.15
CA ASN A 144 10.71 4.40 7.08
C ASN A 144 11.91 3.63 7.65
N PHE A 145 12.84 3.28 6.76
CA PHE A 145 14.01 2.46 7.00
C PHE A 145 15.27 3.27 6.67
N ARG A 146 15.97 3.81 7.65
CA ARG A 146 17.12 4.71 7.38
C ARG A 146 18.29 3.99 6.70
N ASN A 147 18.58 2.77 7.12
CA ASN A 147 19.71 2.01 6.62
C ASN A 147 19.29 0.62 6.14
N PRO A 148 18.96 0.46 4.84
CA PRO A 148 18.54 -0.81 4.26
C PRO A 148 19.49 -1.99 4.53
N ALA A 149 20.79 -1.72 4.63
CA ALA A 149 21.81 -2.75 4.86
C ALA A 149 21.88 -3.24 6.31
N ALA A 150 21.39 -2.44 7.28
CA ALA A 150 21.46 -2.74 8.70
C ALA A 150 20.17 -3.38 9.26
N LEU A 151 19.16 -3.59 8.40
CA LEU A 151 17.87 -4.15 8.79
C LEU A 151 17.98 -5.66 9.04
N VAL A 152 17.44 -6.08 10.17
CA VAL A 152 17.35 -7.49 10.59
C VAL A 152 15.98 -7.75 11.20
N PHE A 153 15.37 -8.88 10.88
CA PHE A 153 14.16 -9.33 11.57
C PHE A 153 14.52 -9.93 12.92
N GLU A 154 13.85 -9.48 13.97
CA GLU A 154 13.88 -10.10 15.29
C GLU A 154 12.60 -10.93 15.44
N ASP A 155 12.71 -12.26 15.43
CA ASP A 155 11.58 -13.11 15.81
C ASP A 155 11.87 -13.70 17.19
N PRO A 156 11.15 -13.27 18.25
CA PRO A 156 11.36 -13.82 19.59
C PRO A 156 10.80 -15.24 19.74
N SER A 157 10.00 -15.73 18.78
CA SER A 157 9.22 -16.96 18.88
C SER A 157 9.65 -18.08 17.95
N ASN A 158 10.34 -17.76 16.85
CA ASN A 158 10.72 -18.74 15.83
C ASN A 158 12.24 -18.92 15.75
N ALA A 159 12.68 -20.18 15.61
CA ALA A 159 14.09 -20.54 15.44
C ALA A 159 14.68 -20.06 14.10
N LYS A 160 13.84 -19.67 13.12
CA LYS A 160 14.27 -19.17 11.81
C LYS A 160 13.75 -17.75 11.59
N SER A 161 14.59 -16.76 11.87
CA SER A 161 14.26 -15.36 11.56
C SER A 161 14.32 -15.11 10.04
N PRO A 162 13.32 -14.42 9.47
CA PRO A 162 13.34 -14.05 8.05
C PRO A 162 14.60 -13.27 7.69
N GLN A 163 15.16 -13.51 6.51
CA GLN A 163 16.24 -12.68 5.97
C GLN A 163 15.68 -11.56 5.11
N VAL A 164 16.24 -10.36 5.27
CA VAL A 164 15.98 -9.23 4.35
C VAL A 164 16.61 -9.58 3.00
N ARG A 165 15.79 -9.64 1.95
CA ARG A 165 16.21 -9.97 0.58
C ARG A 165 16.42 -8.74 -0.27
N ALA A 166 15.62 -7.71 -0.07
CA ALA A 166 15.80 -6.43 -0.71
C ALA A 166 15.23 -5.34 0.19
N ALA A 167 15.78 -4.13 0.11
CA ALA A 167 15.27 -3.02 0.89
C ALA A 167 15.63 -1.68 0.26
N THR A 168 14.74 -0.70 0.40
CA THR A 168 14.99 0.72 0.21
C THR A 168 14.70 1.45 1.51
N THR A 169 14.65 2.78 1.48
CA THR A 169 14.27 3.54 2.66
C THR A 169 12.79 3.48 2.99
N SER A 170 11.95 2.99 2.06
CA SER A 170 10.50 2.93 2.22
C SER A 170 9.92 1.52 2.15
N GLN A 171 10.71 0.54 1.71
CA GLN A 171 10.26 -0.82 1.46
C GLN A 171 11.27 -1.87 1.94
N VAL A 172 10.78 -2.98 2.49
CA VAL A 172 11.59 -4.17 2.83
C VAL A 172 10.92 -5.42 2.29
N ALA A 173 11.63 -6.14 1.42
CA ALA A 173 11.28 -7.47 0.97
C ALA A 173 12.06 -8.52 1.79
N PHE A 174 11.38 -9.57 2.23
CA PHE A 174 11.96 -10.64 3.03
C PHE A 174 11.56 -12.02 2.53
N ASP A 175 12.19 -13.05 3.10
CA ASP A 175 11.94 -14.45 2.79
C ASP A 175 10.45 -14.82 2.72
N ARG A 176 10.13 -15.84 1.93
CA ARG A 176 8.77 -16.38 1.88
C ARG A 176 8.39 -16.90 3.25
N PRO A 177 7.30 -16.42 3.87
CA PRO A 177 6.92 -16.84 5.21
C PRO A 177 6.73 -18.36 5.34
N ALA A 178 6.25 -19.03 4.27
CA ALA A 178 6.10 -20.48 4.24
C ALA A 178 7.44 -21.23 4.40
N ASP A 179 8.54 -20.72 3.83
CA ASP A 179 9.88 -21.35 3.94
C ASP A 179 10.41 -21.28 5.38
N LEU A 180 9.87 -20.37 6.19
CA LEU A 180 10.18 -20.17 7.61
C LEU A 180 9.21 -20.92 8.54
N GLY A 181 8.23 -21.63 7.98
CA GLY A 181 7.20 -22.32 8.75
C GLY A 181 6.16 -21.39 9.38
N VAL A 182 6.02 -20.15 8.89
CA VAL A 182 4.97 -19.23 9.37
C VAL A 182 3.61 -19.73 8.90
N ALA A 183 2.74 -20.06 9.87
CA ALA A 183 1.37 -20.47 9.59
C ALA A 183 0.48 -19.27 9.19
N PRO A 184 -0.60 -19.46 8.42
CA PRO A 184 -1.60 -18.42 8.21
C PRO A 184 -2.19 -17.91 9.53
N GLY A 185 -2.39 -16.60 9.65
CA GLY A 185 -2.87 -15.96 10.88
C GLY A 185 -2.26 -14.58 11.11
N GLU A 186 -2.57 -13.99 12.26
CA GLU A 186 -1.95 -12.75 12.71
C GLU A 186 -0.63 -13.07 13.43
N HIS A 187 0.44 -12.38 13.04
CA HIS A 187 1.76 -12.52 13.66
C HIS A 187 2.35 -11.14 13.93
N LYS A 188 3.16 -11.05 14.98
CA LYS A 188 3.96 -9.85 15.25
C LYS A 188 5.27 -9.95 14.49
N ILE A 189 5.56 -8.93 13.71
CA ILE A 189 6.84 -8.78 13.04
C ILE A 189 7.60 -7.67 13.76
N ARG A 190 8.86 -7.95 14.10
CA ARG A 190 9.78 -6.94 14.61
C ARG A 190 10.95 -6.79 13.67
N LEU A 191 11.22 -5.55 13.29
CA LEU A 191 12.39 -5.18 12.49
C LEU A 191 13.31 -4.33 13.35
N ARG A 192 14.61 -4.57 13.27
CA ARG A 192 15.64 -3.78 13.94
C ARG A 192 16.60 -3.19 12.93
N ASP A 193 16.87 -1.89 13.08
CA ASP A 193 18.01 -1.23 12.48
C ASP A 193 19.19 -1.37 13.44
N THR A 194 20.15 -2.22 13.07
CA THR A 194 21.32 -2.51 13.91
C THR A 194 22.31 -1.36 13.99
N ALA A 195 22.31 -0.44 13.02
CA ALA A 195 23.19 0.72 13.03
C ALA A 195 22.64 1.82 13.95
N ALA A 196 21.33 2.06 13.90
CA ALA A 196 20.66 3.03 14.76
C ALA A 196 20.28 2.48 16.15
N ASN A 197 20.37 1.16 16.34
CA ASN A 197 19.87 0.44 17.50
C ASN A 197 18.38 0.75 17.80
N GLN A 198 17.56 0.82 16.75
CA GLN A 198 16.13 1.08 16.83
C GLN A 198 15.35 -0.15 16.38
N SER A 199 14.22 -0.43 17.03
CA SER A 199 13.31 -1.50 16.62
C SER A 199 11.91 -0.96 16.41
N ALA A 200 11.21 -1.53 15.43
CA ALA A 200 9.81 -1.27 15.15
C ALA A 200 9.06 -2.59 15.09
N GLU A 201 7.80 -2.56 15.53
CA GLU A 201 6.92 -3.72 15.54
C GLU A 201 5.64 -3.40 14.77
N CYS A 202 5.12 -4.38 14.04
CA CYS A 202 3.78 -4.33 13.47
C CYS A 202 3.08 -5.69 13.62
N ALA A 203 1.76 -5.66 13.73
CA ALA A 203 0.96 -6.86 13.48
C ALA A 203 0.79 -7.01 11.95
N ALA A 204 1.07 -8.20 11.43
CA ALA A 204 0.84 -8.53 10.04
C ALA A 204 -0.07 -9.75 9.93
N VAL A 205 -0.98 -9.71 8.96
CA VAL A 205 -1.85 -10.84 8.65
C VAL A 205 -1.19 -11.64 7.54
N PHE A 206 -0.79 -12.86 7.85
CA PHE A 206 -0.28 -13.83 6.88
C PHE A 206 -1.43 -14.72 6.41
N TYR A 207 -1.50 -14.98 5.11
CA TYR A 207 -2.55 -15.81 4.53
C TYR A 207 -2.01 -16.76 3.48
N THR A 208 -2.78 -17.79 3.16
CA THR A 208 -2.59 -18.60 1.96
C THR A 208 -3.92 -18.75 1.25
N ALA A 209 -3.91 -18.68 -0.08
CA ALA A 209 -5.08 -18.88 -0.91
C ALA A 209 -4.79 -20.01 -1.91
N GLN A 210 -5.72 -20.95 -2.02
CA GLN A 210 -5.63 -22.08 -2.94
C GLN A 210 -6.92 -22.22 -3.73
N ALA A 211 -6.81 -22.32 -5.05
CA ALA A 211 -7.95 -22.59 -5.91
C ALA A 211 -7.85 -23.99 -6.50
N ARG A 212 -8.99 -24.67 -6.60
CA ARG A 212 -9.10 -25.97 -7.24
C ARG A 212 -10.40 -26.06 -8.04
N LEU A 213 -10.36 -26.81 -9.13
CA LEU A 213 -11.57 -27.22 -9.85
C LEU A 213 -12.08 -28.53 -9.24
N THR A 214 -13.34 -28.56 -8.81
CA THR A 214 -14.01 -29.74 -8.27
C THR A 214 -15.24 -30.08 -9.12
N LYS A 215 -15.51 -31.38 -9.30
CA LYS A 215 -16.77 -31.84 -9.87
C LYS A 215 -17.71 -32.23 -8.75
N THR A 216 -18.92 -31.68 -8.76
CA THR A 216 -19.95 -31.93 -7.75
C THR A 216 -21.15 -32.59 -8.43
N GLN A 217 -21.67 -33.65 -7.84
CA GLN A 217 -22.95 -34.23 -8.28
C GLN A 217 -24.10 -33.41 -7.68
N VAL A 218 -24.99 -32.93 -8.55
CA VAL A 218 -26.22 -32.22 -8.21
C VAL A 218 -27.42 -32.97 -8.80
N ALA A 219 -28.64 -32.64 -8.39
CA ALA A 219 -29.84 -33.33 -8.86
C ALA A 219 -30.02 -33.26 -10.39
N SER A 220 -29.50 -32.23 -11.04
CA SER A 220 -29.53 -32.01 -12.50
C SER A 220 -28.38 -32.67 -13.27
N GLY A 221 -27.42 -33.30 -12.60
CA GLY A 221 -26.25 -33.92 -13.21
C GLY A 221 -24.94 -33.56 -12.52
N THR A 222 -23.84 -33.47 -13.28
CA THR A 222 -22.54 -33.08 -12.73
C THR A 222 -22.26 -31.61 -13.05
N GLU A 223 -21.92 -30.83 -12.02
CA GLU A 223 -21.46 -29.44 -12.15
C GLU A 223 -19.96 -29.36 -11.87
N THR A 224 -19.27 -28.44 -12.53
CA THR A 224 -17.87 -28.14 -12.24
C THR A 224 -17.81 -26.83 -11.47
N HIS A 225 -17.04 -26.80 -10.40
CA HIS A 225 -16.94 -25.69 -9.48
C HIS A 225 -15.49 -25.24 -9.40
N LEU A 226 -15.25 -23.93 -9.43
CA LEU A 226 -14.00 -23.35 -8.97
C LEU A 226 -14.14 -23.02 -7.49
N VAL A 227 -13.45 -23.76 -6.64
CA VAL A 227 -13.45 -23.56 -5.18
C VAL A 227 -12.14 -22.88 -4.79
N VAL A 228 -12.23 -21.68 -4.26
CA VAL A 228 -11.10 -20.91 -3.71
C VAL A 228 -11.19 -20.96 -2.19
N ASN A 229 -10.17 -21.53 -1.55
CA ASN A 229 -10.02 -21.60 -0.11
C ASN A 229 -8.96 -20.61 0.35
N LEU A 230 -9.23 -19.94 1.47
CA LEU A 230 -8.39 -18.95 2.11
C LEU A 230 -8.19 -19.35 3.57
N GLU A 231 -6.93 -19.36 4.00
CA GLU A 231 -6.57 -19.42 5.40
C GLU A 231 -5.81 -18.12 5.77
N PRO A 232 -6.10 -17.49 6.91
CA PRO A 232 -7.06 -17.93 7.91
C PRO A 232 -8.52 -17.65 7.49
N LYS A 233 -9.45 -18.57 7.80
CA LYS A 233 -10.86 -18.51 7.34
C LYS A 233 -11.63 -17.24 7.72
N GLN A 234 -11.22 -16.58 8.80
CA GLN A 234 -11.84 -15.34 9.29
C GLN A 234 -11.44 -14.10 8.49
N MET A 235 -10.50 -14.19 7.55
CA MET A 235 -10.09 -13.04 6.75
C MET A 235 -11.19 -12.66 5.75
N GLU A 236 -11.67 -11.41 5.84
CA GLU A 236 -12.68 -10.87 4.93
C GLU A 236 -12.05 -10.48 3.58
N ALA A 237 -12.46 -11.18 2.52
CA ALA A 237 -12.06 -10.84 1.16
C ALA A 237 -13.15 -11.21 0.15
N GLN A 238 -13.03 -10.65 -1.05
CA GLN A 238 -13.80 -11.05 -2.21
C GLN A 238 -12.88 -11.76 -3.20
N VAL A 239 -13.41 -12.78 -3.87
CA VAL A 239 -12.73 -13.44 -4.97
C VAL A 239 -13.38 -12.98 -6.26
N VAL A 240 -12.57 -12.52 -7.21
CA VAL A 240 -12.99 -12.20 -8.57
C VAL A 240 -12.51 -13.32 -9.47
N ALA A 241 -13.43 -14.13 -9.99
CA ALA A 241 -13.12 -15.17 -10.97
C ALA A 241 -13.46 -14.65 -12.39
N THR A 242 -12.60 -14.94 -13.36
CA THR A 242 -12.76 -14.53 -14.76
C THR A 242 -12.38 -15.68 -15.68
N ILE A 243 -13.32 -16.08 -16.52
CA ILE A 243 -13.12 -17.03 -17.61
C ILE A 243 -12.41 -16.27 -18.73
N ARG A 244 -11.20 -16.71 -19.08
CA ARG A 244 -10.38 -16.08 -20.14
C ARG A 244 -10.68 -16.65 -21.51
N SER A 245 -11.07 -17.92 -21.57
CA SER A 245 -11.40 -18.61 -22.81
C SER A 245 -12.13 -19.93 -22.55
N GLY A 246 -12.78 -20.45 -23.58
CA GLY A 246 -13.41 -21.78 -23.59
C GLY A 246 -14.95 -21.73 -23.55
N PRO A 247 -15.63 -22.87 -23.77
CA PRO A 247 -17.08 -22.92 -23.90
C PRO A 247 -17.78 -23.04 -22.54
N VAL A 248 -17.37 -22.23 -21.56
CA VAL A 248 -17.95 -22.22 -20.21
C VAL A 248 -18.31 -20.80 -19.80
N SER A 249 -19.34 -20.67 -18.98
CA SER A 249 -19.74 -19.43 -18.31
C SER A 249 -19.98 -19.70 -16.83
N PHE A 250 -20.07 -18.66 -16.01
CA PHE A 250 -20.64 -18.80 -14.67
C PHE A 250 -22.16 -19.06 -14.76
N THR A 251 -22.80 -19.47 -13.66
CA THR A 251 -24.22 -19.87 -13.62
C THR A 251 -25.21 -18.78 -14.05
N ASN A 252 -24.82 -17.52 -13.92
CA ASN A 252 -25.57 -16.35 -14.39
C ASN A 252 -25.31 -16.01 -15.88
N GLY A 253 -24.52 -16.82 -16.59
CA GLY A 253 -24.16 -16.60 -17.98
C GLY A 253 -23.03 -15.60 -18.21
N THR A 254 -22.38 -15.07 -17.16
CA THR A 254 -21.29 -14.10 -17.31
C THR A 254 -19.91 -14.76 -17.39
N GLU A 255 -18.94 -14.03 -17.94
CA GLU A 255 -17.53 -14.45 -18.00
C GLU A 255 -16.73 -14.02 -16.77
N ALA A 256 -17.28 -13.14 -15.94
CA ALA A 256 -16.69 -12.69 -14.69
C ALA A 256 -17.73 -12.72 -13.58
N GLN A 257 -17.32 -13.18 -12.39
CA GLN A 257 -18.15 -13.20 -11.19
C GLN A 257 -17.31 -12.80 -9.98
N THR A 258 -17.92 -12.06 -9.06
CA THR A 258 -17.32 -11.71 -7.77
C THR A 258 -18.15 -12.31 -6.66
N LEU A 259 -17.51 -13.08 -5.77
CA LEU A 259 -18.16 -13.66 -4.59
C LEU A 259 -17.38 -13.28 -3.33
N PRO A 260 -18.06 -12.94 -2.22
CA PRO A 260 -17.39 -12.84 -0.93
C PRO A 260 -16.97 -14.25 -0.46
N LEU A 261 -15.91 -14.31 0.36
CA LEU A 261 -15.57 -15.55 1.05
C LEU A 261 -16.58 -15.82 2.17
N ALA A 262 -17.18 -17.00 2.18
CA ALA A 262 -17.96 -17.53 3.28
C ALA A 262 -17.09 -18.53 4.06
N ASN A 263 -16.69 -18.19 5.29
CA ASN A 263 -15.81 -19.01 6.13
C ASN A 263 -14.54 -19.45 5.39
N GLY A 264 -13.85 -18.49 4.78
CA GLY A 264 -12.63 -18.71 4.00
C GLY A 264 -12.85 -19.39 2.65
N THR A 265 -14.08 -19.60 2.19
CA THR A 265 -14.34 -20.31 0.92
C THR A 265 -15.20 -19.48 -0.02
N ALA A 266 -14.82 -19.42 -1.31
CA ALA A 266 -15.69 -18.96 -2.39
C ALA A 266 -15.85 -20.09 -3.41
N ASP A 267 -17.09 -20.33 -3.82
CA ASP A 267 -17.46 -21.41 -4.72
C ASP A 267 -18.18 -20.86 -5.96
N PHE A 268 -17.56 -20.99 -7.12
CA PHE A 268 -18.07 -20.54 -8.40
C PHE A 268 -18.49 -21.74 -9.25
N ALA A 269 -19.79 -21.92 -9.43
CA ALA A 269 -20.32 -22.93 -10.34
C ALA A 269 -20.11 -22.50 -11.82
N LEU A 270 -19.54 -23.40 -12.60
CA LEU A 270 -19.24 -23.26 -14.01
C LEU A 270 -20.20 -24.12 -14.83
N ARG A 271 -20.77 -23.54 -15.88
CA ARG A 271 -21.69 -24.19 -16.81
C ARG A 271 -21.08 -24.24 -18.20
N SER A 272 -21.05 -25.41 -18.82
CA SER A 272 -20.70 -25.51 -20.24
C SER A 272 -21.84 -25.00 -21.12
N ALA A 273 -21.49 -24.38 -22.24
CA ALA A 273 -22.47 -24.04 -23.26
C ALA A 273 -23.12 -25.34 -23.80
N PRO A 274 -24.45 -25.36 -24.07
CA PRO A 274 -25.12 -26.53 -24.60
C PRO A 274 -24.44 -27.06 -25.87
N GLY A 275 -24.23 -28.38 -25.94
CA GLY A 275 -23.58 -29.03 -27.09
C GLY A 275 -22.09 -28.71 -27.26
N SER A 276 -21.47 -27.99 -26.32
CA SER A 276 -20.09 -27.56 -26.44
C SER A 276 -19.16 -28.44 -25.61
N ALA A 277 -18.02 -28.81 -26.20
CA ALA A 277 -16.90 -29.45 -25.54
C ALA A 277 -15.63 -28.66 -25.86
N GLY A 278 -14.70 -28.57 -24.92
CA GLY A 278 -13.45 -27.85 -25.13
C GLY A 278 -12.70 -27.52 -23.86
N ALA A 279 -11.42 -27.23 -24.01
CA ALA A 279 -10.62 -26.68 -22.94
C ALA A 279 -11.11 -25.27 -22.56
N PHE A 280 -10.93 -24.91 -21.30
CA PHE A 280 -11.17 -23.55 -20.83
C PHE A 280 -10.07 -23.10 -19.88
N ASP A 281 -9.94 -21.79 -19.75
CA ASP A 281 -9.02 -21.14 -18.82
C ASP A 281 -9.81 -20.24 -17.89
N VAL A 282 -9.63 -20.45 -16.59
CA VAL A 282 -10.21 -19.62 -15.55
C VAL A 282 -9.09 -19.02 -14.72
N THR A 283 -9.19 -17.71 -14.53
CA THR A 283 -8.32 -16.94 -13.65
C THR A 283 -9.11 -16.48 -12.44
N TRP A 284 -8.43 -16.30 -11.32
CA TRP A 284 -9.03 -15.73 -10.12
C TRP A 284 -8.09 -14.73 -9.47
N GLU A 285 -8.66 -13.79 -8.73
CA GLU A 285 -7.95 -12.76 -7.98
C GLU A 285 -8.59 -12.58 -6.61
N LEU A 286 -7.78 -12.52 -5.56
CA LEU A 286 -8.24 -12.15 -4.23
C LEU A 286 -8.21 -10.63 -4.07
N LYS A 287 -9.33 -10.04 -3.69
CA LYS A 287 -9.46 -8.63 -3.30
C LYS A 287 -9.73 -8.56 -1.80
N PRO A 288 -8.71 -8.30 -0.97
CA PRO A 288 -8.91 -8.08 0.46
C PRO A 288 -9.94 -6.98 0.64
N GLN A 289 -10.96 -7.21 1.46
CA GLN A 289 -11.80 -6.07 1.88
C GLN A 289 -10.94 -5.17 2.77
N LYS A 290 -11.23 -3.86 2.79
CA LYS A 290 -10.48 -2.94 3.66
C LYS A 290 -10.57 -3.48 5.08
N PHE A 291 -9.45 -4.01 5.60
CA PHE A 291 -9.36 -4.46 6.97
C PHE A 291 -9.70 -3.26 7.85
N LYS A 292 -10.85 -3.32 8.51
CA LYS A 292 -11.07 -2.50 9.68
C LYS A 292 -10.18 -3.12 10.74
N TRP A 293 -8.97 -2.58 10.89
CA TRP A 293 -8.20 -2.84 12.08
C TRP A 293 -9.10 -2.45 13.25
N HIS A 294 -9.62 -3.45 13.95
CA HIS A 294 -10.08 -3.22 15.31
C HIS A 294 -8.80 -2.86 16.04
N LEU A 295 -8.53 -1.55 16.08
CA LEU A 295 -7.36 -0.99 16.76
C LEU A 295 -7.39 -1.65 18.13
N TRP A 296 -6.41 -2.52 18.38
CA TRP A 296 -6.29 -3.16 19.67
C TRP A 296 -5.98 -2.01 20.62
N GLU A 297 -7.03 -1.42 21.23
CA GLU A 297 -6.84 -0.42 22.26
C GLU A 297 -5.99 -1.13 23.31
N PRO A 298 -4.74 -0.70 23.55
CA PRO A 298 -3.96 -1.31 24.61
C PRO A 298 -4.80 -1.14 25.86
N LYS A 299 -5.28 -2.26 26.43
CA LYS A 299 -5.99 -2.27 27.70
C LYS A 299 -5.19 -1.35 28.61
N LYS A 300 -5.77 -0.21 29.02
CA LYS A 300 -5.10 0.79 29.85
C LYS A 300 -4.44 0.04 30.99
N TRP A 301 -3.13 -0.17 30.89
CA TRP A 301 -2.37 -0.70 32.01
C TRP A 301 -2.50 0.39 33.07
N LYS A 302 -3.17 0.07 34.18
CA LYS A 302 -3.07 0.93 35.34
C LYS A 302 -1.59 0.87 35.70
N SER A 303 -0.87 1.94 35.44
CA SER A 303 0.47 2.13 35.96
C SER A 303 0.36 2.00 37.47
N HIS A 304 0.71 0.84 38.02
CA HIS A 304 1.09 0.75 39.41
C HIS A 304 2.38 1.57 39.48
N LEU A 305 2.24 2.81 39.94
CA LEU A 305 3.34 3.68 40.35
C LEU A 305 4.24 2.85 41.25
N TRP A 306 5.38 2.44 40.70
CA TRP A 306 6.50 1.95 41.47
C TRP A 306 7.07 3.16 42.20
N THR A 307 6.75 3.29 43.48
CA THR A 307 7.42 4.24 44.38
C THR A 307 8.82 3.70 44.67
N PRO A 308 9.90 4.43 44.30
CA PRO A 308 11.24 4.04 44.72
C PRO A 308 11.34 4.12 46.25
N PRO A 309 12.14 3.26 46.90
CA PRO A 309 12.37 3.33 48.33
C PRO A 309 13.07 4.66 48.68
N THR A 310 12.45 5.39 49.59
CA THR A 310 12.90 6.68 50.10
C THR A 310 14.31 6.55 50.68
N GLN A 311 15.26 7.29 50.10
CA GLN A 311 16.59 7.48 50.67
C GLN A 311 16.45 8.48 51.83
N THR A 312 16.89 8.08 53.02
CA THR A 312 16.88 8.91 54.23
C THR A 312 18.03 9.91 54.17
N GLU A 313 17.74 11.21 54.16
CA GLU A 313 18.69 12.26 54.58
C GLU A 313 17.95 13.42 55.27
N PRO A 314 18.66 14.21 56.10
CA PRO A 314 18.08 14.75 57.33
C PRO A 314 17.47 16.15 57.18
N ALA A 315 16.68 16.45 58.21
CA ALA A 315 15.87 17.65 58.40
C ALA A 315 16.62 18.98 58.28
N GLN A 316 15.93 19.99 57.73
CA GLN A 316 15.77 21.34 58.32
C GLN A 316 14.74 22.20 57.54
N PRO A 317 14.25 23.36 58.07
CA PRO A 317 12.82 23.56 58.25
C PRO A 317 12.16 24.68 57.41
N ALA A 318 10.83 24.54 57.28
CA ALA A 318 9.75 25.53 57.24
C ALA A 318 9.96 26.92 56.59
N LYS A 319 9.06 27.26 55.62
CA LYS A 319 8.10 28.39 55.75
C LYS A 319 7.11 28.49 54.58
N SER A 320 5.88 28.86 54.95
CA SER A 320 4.81 29.65 54.25
C SER A 320 4.75 29.62 52.72
N GLY A 321 3.62 29.30 52.08
CA GLY A 321 2.29 29.87 52.28
C GLY A 321 1.95 30.72 51.05
N GLY A 322 0.83 30.43 50.38
CA GLY A 322 0.39 31.22 49.22
C GLY A 322 -0.62 30.51 48.34
N ASP A 323 -1.91 30.76 48.61
CA ASP A 323 -3.01 30.49 47.69
C ASP A 323 -2.89 31.34 46.43
N THR A 324 -3.03 30.73 45.26
CA THR A 324 -3.42 31.43 44.03
C THR A 324 -4.38 30.58 43.20
N LYS A 325 -5.59 31.11 43.01
CA LYS A 325 -6.54 30.69 41.97
C LYS A 325 -5.93 31.03 40.60
N ALA A 326 -5.83 30.05 39.72
CA ALA A 326 -5.60 30.27 38.29
C ALA A 326 -6.96 30.27 37.56
N LEU A 327 -7.20 31.34 36.81
CA LEU A 327 -8.23 31.46 35.79
C LEU A 327 -7.98 30.45 34.67
N GLU A 328 -9.07 29.88 34.14
CA GLU A 328 -9.09 29.15 32.89
C GLU A 328 -8.84 30.16 31.74
N ASP A 329 -7.64 30.12 31.16
CA ASP A 329 -7.33 30.80 29.90
C ASP A 329 -7.59 29.84 28.73
N ASP A 330 -8.30 30.38 27.72
CA ASP A 330 -8.66 29.73 26.47
C ASP A 330 -7.46 29.11 25.76
N GLY A 331 -7.47 27.78 25.66
CA GLY A 331 -6.47 27.00 24.97
C GLY A 331 -6.41 27.31 23.47
N TRP A 332 -5.41 28.09 23.06
CA TRP A 332 -4.99 28.18 21.67
C TRP A 332 -4.23 26.91 21.29
N VAL A 333 -4.86 26.03 20.50
CA VAL A 333 -4.16 24.90 19.87
C VAL A 333 -3.62 25.34 18.49
N LYS A 334 -2.29 25.41 18.37
CA LYS A 334 -1.60 25.43 17.08
C LYS A 334 -1.81 24.07 16.40
N PHE A 335 -2.53 24.06 15.28
CA PHE A 335 -2.62 22.90 14.40
C PHE A 335 -1.65 23.07 13.23
N VAL A 336 -0.81 22.05 13.02
CA VAL A 336 0.18 21.91 11.93
C VAL A 336 -0.48 21.25 10.71
N GLU A 337 0.07 21.51 9.53
CA GLU A 337 -0.27 20.89 8.23
C GLU A 337 -0.70 19.42 8.38
N GLY A 338 -1.91 19.09 7.92
CA GLY A 338 -2.48 17.76 8.04
C GLY A 338 -2.78 17.17 6.67
N GLU A 339 -2.07 16.10 6.31
CA GLU A 339 -2.48 15.24 5.22
C GLU A 339 -3.54 14.26 5.73
N GLY A 340 -4.70 14.23 5.06
CA GLY A 340 -5.77 13.28 5.34
C GLY A 340 -6.27 12.63 4.06
N LYS A 341 -7.06 11.56 4.19
CA LYS A 341 -7.86 11.03 3.07
C LYS A 341 -9.32 11.30 3.33
N ASP A 342 -10.05 11.73 2.30
CA ASP A 342 -11.50 11.82 2.37
C ASP A 342 -12.07 10.40 2.60
N GLN A 343 -12.82 10.21 3.69
CA GLN A 343 -13.28 8.90 4.13
C GLN A 343 -14.31 8.26 3.19
N ARG A 344 -14.99 9.06 2.35
CA ARG A 344 -16.00 8.58 1.41
C ARG A 344 -15.41 8.24 0.04
N THR A 345 -14.37 8.96 -0.38
CA THR A 345 -13.81 8.84 -1.74
C THR A 345 -12.40 8.24 -1.78
N GLY A 346 -11.69 8.16 -0.65
CA GLY A 346 -10.33 7.63 -0.56
C GLY A 346 -9.24 8.55 -1.12
N LYS A 347 -9.58 9.76 -1.57
CA LYS A 347 -8.67 10.70 -2.24
C LYS A 347 -7.75 11.42 -1.26
N LYS A 348 -6.50 11.69 -1.68
CA LYS A 348 -5.51 12.44 -0.89
C LYS A 348 -5.98 13.89 -0.75
N LYS A 349 -6.10 14.36 0.49
CA LYS A 349 -6.55 15.70 0.86
C LYS A 349 -5.42 16.37 1.64
N ILE A 350 -4.86 17.43 1.07
CA ILE A 350 -3.87 18.26 1.76
C ILE A 350 -4.59 19.51 2.26
N VAL A 351 -4.61 19.72 3.58
CA VAL A 351 -5.21 20.90 4.20
C VAL A 351 -4.09 21.82 4.67
N ARG A 352 -4.00 23.01 4.07
CA ARG A 352 -3.09 24.07 4.51
C ARG A 352 -3.90 25.21 5.10
N LYS A 353 -3.49 25.65 6.28
CA LYS A 353 -4.07 26.82 6.96
C LYS A 353 -3.07 27.97 6.82
N GLY A 354 -3.48 29.04 6.15
CA GLY A 354 -2.73 30.29 6.15
C GLY A 354 -3.00 31.08 7.44
N GLU A 355 -2.13 32.05 7.76
CA GLU A 355 -2.42 33.02 8.83
C GLU A 355 -3.60 33.91 8.41
N GLY A 356 -4.80 33.57 8.90
CA GLY A 356 -6.06 34.24 8.56
C GLY A 356 -7.25 33.26 8.41
N PHE A 357 -8.44 33.80 8.15
CA PHE A 357 -9.70 33.05 7.96
C PHE A 357 -9.79 32.32 6.61
N GLU A 358 -8.66 31.83 6.11
CA GLU A 358 -8.54 31.19 4.79
C GLU A 358 -8.11 29.72 4.93
N GLN A 359 -8.82 28.84 4.25
CA GLN A 359 -8.55 27.40 4.22
C GLN A 359 -8.38 26.95 2.77
N GLU A 360 -7.23 26.37 2.45
CA GLU A 360 -6.96 25.76 1.15
C GLU A 360 -6.96 24.23 1.26
N VAL A 361 -7.65 23.57 0.33
CA VAL A 361 -7.74 22.12 0.22
C VAL A 361 -7.38 21.70 -1.20
N LYS A 362 -6.33 20.89 -1.35
CA LYS A 362 -5.96 20.30 -2.65
C LYS A 362 -6.30 18.82 -2.71
N VAL A 363 -6.89 18.41 -3.83
CA VAL A 363 -7.24 17.03 -4.15
C VAL A 363 -6.67 16.67 -5.52
N TYR A 364 -5.97 15.54 -5.60
CA TYR A 364 -5.36 15.03 -6.82
C TYR A 364 -6.03 13.71 -7.22
N ASP A 365 -6.39 13.58 -8.50
CA ASP A 365 -7.08 12.41 -9.06
C ASP A 365 -6.67 12.24 -10.53
N ASP A 366 -6.07 11.11 -10.93
CA ASP A 366 -5.56 10.78 -12.28
C ASP A 366 -5.73 11.86 -13.38
N GLY A 367 -4.79 12.81 -13.46
CA GLY A 367 -4.76 13.86 -14.49
C GLY A 367 -5.60 15.13 -14.20
N LYS A 368 -6.28 15.17 -13.05
CA LYS A 368 -7.07 16.31 -12.54
C LYS A 368 -6.55 16.78 -11.19
N THR A 369 -6.42 18.10 -11.04
CA THR A 369 -6.12 18.77 -9.76
C THR A 369 -7.29 19.68 -9.40
N SER A 370 -7.86 19.47 -8.21
CA SER A 370 -8.92 20.31 -7.65
C SER A 370 -8.38 21.08 -6.44
N THR A 371 -8.46 22.40 -6.46
CA THR A 371 -8.09 23.28 -5.35
C THR A 371 -9.32 24.01 -4.85
N MET A 372 -9.69 23.82 -3.58
CA MET A 372 -10.78 24.55 -2.94
C MET A 372 -10.20 25.52 -1.91
N THR A 373 -10.48 26.80 -2.10
CA THR A 373 -10.11 27.88 -1.18
C THR A 373 -11.37 28.46 -0.56
N THR A 374 -11.47 28.44 0.76
CA THR A 374 -12.56 29.09 1.51
C THR A 374 -12.02 30.29 2.27
N THR A 375 -12.55 31.47 2.01
CA THR A 375 -12.25 32.70 2.75
C THR A 375 -13.49 33.14 3.53
N ARG A 376 -13.32 33.47 4.81
CA ARG A 376 -14.39 34.03 5.65
C ARG A 376 -14.09 35.48 6.04
N THR A 377 -15.07 36.36 5.83
CA THR A 377 -14.99 37.78 6.20
C THR A 377 -16.27 38.16 6.94
N GLY A 378 -16.22 38.18 8.27
CA GLY A 378 -17.41 38.38 9.11
C GLY A 378 -18.47 37.28 8.94
N GLU A 379 -19.70 37.67 8.58
CA GLU A 379 -20.83 36.77 8.30
C GLU A 379 -20.93 36.31 6.84
N LYS A 380 -19.94 36.66 6.01
CA LYS A 380 -19.85 36.19 4.62
C LYS A 380 -18.80 35.08 4.51
N ARG A 381 -19.12 34.06 3.74
CA ARG A 381 -18.20 32.97 3.38
C ARG A 381 -18.15 32.87 1.86
N LYS A 382 -16.94 32.97 1.31
CA LYS A 382 -16.68 32.76 -0.11
C LYS A 382 -15.89 31.47 -0.27
N THR A 383 -16.38 30.58 -1.13
CA THR A 383 -15.69 29.34 -1.47
C THR A 383 -15.39 29.36 -2.97
N VAL A 384 -14.12 29.23 -3.33
CA VAL A 384 -13.64 29.11 -4.71
C VAL A 384 -13.14 27.69 -4.90
N VAL A 385 -13.67 26.98 -5.90
CA VAL A 385 -13.23 25.65 -6.32
C VAL A 385 -12.63 25.80 -7.71
N THR A 386 -11.36 25.44 -7.85
CA THR A 386 -10.63 25.45 -9.11
C THR A 386 -10.31 24.02 -9.51
N ASP A 387 -10.95 23.55 -10.56
CA ASP A 387 -10.73 22.23 -11.16
C ASP A 387 -9.89 22.39 -12.42
N THR A 388 -8.67 21.88 -12.42
CA THR A 388 -7.80 21.81 -13.59
C THR A 388 -7.74 20.39 -14.10
N THR A 389 -8.15 20.17 -15.35
CA THR A 389 -8.02 18.88 -16.03
C THR A 389 -7.04 19.01 -17.19
N THR A 390 -6.00 18.18 -17.20
CA THR A 390 -5.03 18.12 -18.30
C THR A 390 -5.39 16.96 -19.22
N THR A 391 -5.91 17.26 -20.41
CA THR A 391 -6.27 16.26 -21.42
C THR A 391 -5.20 16.22 -22.52
N THR A 392 -4.27 15.26 -22.41
CA THR A 392 -3.25 14.89 -23.41
C THR A 392 -2.44 16.06 -24.00
N SER A 393 -1.58 15.81 -25.00
CA SER A 393 -0.55 16.73 -25.49
C SER A 393 -1.07 17.99 -26.21
N GLU A 394 -2.39 18.22 -26.29
CA GLU A 394 -2.96 19.25 -27.19
C GLU A 394 -3.90 20.26 -26.50
N GLY A 395 -4.20 20.13 -25.19
CA GLY A 395 -4.95 21.19 -24.51
C GLY A 395 -5.19 21.03 -23.00
N ARG A 396 -5.48 22.16 -22.35
CA ARG A 396 -5.83 22.27 -20.92
C ARG A 396 -7.21 22.88 -20.76
N THR A 397 -8.02 22.30 -19.88
CA THR A 397 -9.29 22.91 -19.46
C THR A 397 -9.23 23.24 -17.97
N GLU A 398 -9.53 24.49 -17.64
CA GLU A 398 -9.60 25.00 -16.27
C GLU A 398 -11.02 25.47 -16.00
N VAL A 399 -11.63 24.95 -14.94
CA VAL A 399 -12.98 25.32 -14.50
C VAL A 399 -12.87 25.93 -13.11
N VAL A 400 -13.23 27.20 -12.98
CA VAL A 400 -13.26 27.93 -11.71
C VAL A 400 -14.71 28.16 -11.32
N GLU A 401 -15.14 27.52 -10.25
CA GLU A 401 -16.44 27.74 -9.62
C GLU A 401 -16.29 28.58 -8.36
N THR A 402 -16.86 29.78 -8.37
CA THR A 402 -16.96 30.64 -7.19
C THR A 402 -18.37 30.55 -6.63
N MET A 403 -18.49 30.26 -5.34
CA MET A 403 -19.76 30.23 -4.62
C MET A 403 -19.70 31.19 -3.43
N GLU A 404 -20.74 32.01 -3.28
CA GLU A 404 -20.88 32.88 -2.12
C GLU A 404 -22.00 32.38 -1.23
N TYR A 405 -21.72 32.35 0.07
CA TYR A 405 -22.66 31.97 1.11
C TYR A 405 -22.82 33.12 2.11
N GLY A 406 -24.03 33.26 2.63
CA GLY A 406 -24.36 34.18 3.71
C GLY A 406 -25.39 33.55 4.63
N LYS A 407 -25.41 33.99 5.89
CA LYS A 407 -26.46 33.57 6.82
C LYS A 407 -27.83 34.13 6.38
N ASP A 408 -28.89 33.36 6.56
CA ASP A 408 -30.26 33.85 6.48
C ASP A 408 -30.72 34.43 7.83
N GLU A 409 -31.99 34.84 7.91
CA GLU A 409 -32.59 35.41 9.13
C GLU A 409 -32.57 34.44 10.32
N LYS A 410 -32.40 33.13 10.07
CA LYS A 410 -32.30 32.08 11.10
C LYS A 410 -30.86 31.78 11.49
N GLY A 411 -29.89 32.47 10.87
CA GLY A 411 -28.47 32.24 11.09
C GLY A 411 -27.91 31.02 10.34
N GLU A 412 -28.69 30.41 9.44
CA GLU A 412 -28.28 29.25 8.63
C GLU A 412 -27.54 29.71 7.36
N TRP A 413 -26.46 29.01 7.00
CA TRP A 413 -25.69 29.34 5.80
C TRP A 413 -26.44 28.94 4.53
N THR A 414 -26.83 29.92 3.72
CA THR A 414 -27.48 29.71 2.43
C THR A 414 -26.60 30.22 1.30
N ARG A 415 -26.63 29.52 0.15
CA ARG A 415 -25.93 29.96 -1.07
C ARG A 415 -26.62 31.23 -1.57
N LYS A 416 -25.87 32.31 -1.78
CA LYS A 416 -26.40 33.60 -2.25
C LYS A 416 -26.19 33.81 -3.74
N SER A 417 -25.09 33.31 -4.28
CA SER A 417 -24.75 33.41 -5.70
C SER A 417 -23.73 32.33 -6.07
N GLY A 418 -23.55 32.10 -7.36
CA GLY A 418 -22.34 31.47 -7.85
C GLY A 418 -22.04 31.79 -9.30
N LYS A 419 -20.78 31.59 -9.66
CA LYS A 419 -20.20 31.86 -10.96
C LYS A 419 -19.32 30.69 -11.34
N ARG A 420 -19.45 30.19 -12.57
CA ARG A 420 -18.56 29.20 -13.17
C ARG A 420 -17.88 29.83 -14.37
N GLU A 421 -16.56 29.84 -14.36
CA GLU A 421 -15.73 30.21 -15.50
C GLU A 421 -15.08 28.95 -16.04
N THR A 422 -15.23 28.69 -17.33
CA THR A 422 -14.53 27.59 -18.01
C THR A 422 -13.58 28.18 -19.03
N LYS A 423 -12.28 27.98 -18.80
CA LYS A 423 -11.18 28.41 -19.66
C LYS A 423 -10.62 27.18 -20.36
N LYS A 424 -10.68 27.18 -21.69
CA LYS A 424 -10.13 26.11 -22.53
C LYS A 424 -8.96 26.67 -23.35
N ILE A 425 -7.81 26.00 -23.24
CA ILE A 425 -6.57 26.34 -23.96
C ILE A 425 -6.26 25.18 -24.90
N VAL A 426 -6.31 25.41 -26.21
CA VAL A 426 -6.00 24.40 -27.24
C VAL A 426 -5.07 25.04 -28.27
N GLY A 427 -3.89 24.45 -28.49
CA GLY A 427 -2.93 24.95 -29.49
C GLY A 427 -2.53 26.42 -29.32
N GLY A 428 -2.46 26.92 -28.08
CA GLY A 428 -2.13 28.32 -27.78
C GLY A 428 -3.28 29.33 -27.92
N THR A 429 -4.47 28.89 -28.36
CA THR A 429 -5.67 29.74 -28.37
C THR A 429 -6.47 29.54 -27.09
N GLU A 430 -6.87 30.64 -26.46
CA GLU A 430 -7.67 30.65 -25.24
C GLU A 430 -9.12 31.04 -25.52
N SER A 431 -10.07 30.25 -25.03
CA SER A 431 -11.50 30.60 -24.99
C SER A 431 -12.02 30.55 -23.56
N VAL A 432 -12.75 31.58 -23.13
CA VAL A 432 -13.35 31.67 -21.79
C VAL A 432 -14.88 31.77 -21.94
N SER A 433 -15.60 30.92 -21.23
CA SER A 433 -17.06 31.01 -21.07
C SER A 433 -17.43 31.20 -19.60
N THR A 434 -18.38 32.09 -19.34
CA THR A 434 -18.82 32.43 -17.98
C THR A 434 -20.31 32.14 -17.83
N GLU A 435 -20.66 31.39 -16.79
CA GLU A 435 -22.04 31.12 -16.38
C GLU A 435 -22.24 31.67 -14.96
N THR A 436 -23.30 32.44 -14.76
CA THR A 436 -23.67 32.98 -13.43
C THR A 436 -25.05 32.48 -13.05
N TRP A 437 -25.21 32.03 -11.81
CA TRP A 437 -26.52 31.69 -11.25
C TRP A 437 -26.76 32.44 -9.94
N SER A 438 -28.01 32.87 -9.76
CA SER A 438 -28.54 33.31 -8.48
C SER A 438 -29.61 32.31 -8.05
N PRO A 439 -29.69 31.92 -6.76
CA PRO A 439 -30.75 31.04 -6.30
C PRO A 439 -32.10 31.67 -6.62
N LYS A 440 -32.92 31.00 -7.44
CA LYS A 440 -34.36 31.27 -7.44
C LYS A 440 -34.88 30.83 -6.08
N SER A 441 -35.67 31.68 -5.43
CA SER A 441 -36.31 31.43 -4.14
C SER A 441 -36.87 30.00 -4.08
N GLY A 442 -36.25 29.10 -3.31
CA GLY A 442 -36.78 27.75 -3.07
C GLY A 442 -35.80 26.58 -3.04
N TRP A 443 -34.52 26.75 -3.39
CA TRP A 443 -33.52 25.68 -3.20
C TRP A 443 -32.93 25.77 -1.79
N LYS A 444 -33.25 24.79 -0.94
CA LYS A 444 -32.66 24.57 0.38
C LYS A 444 -31.44 23.67 0.29
#